data_AF-J3NDF1-F1
#
_entry.id   AF-J3NDF1-F1
#
_cell.length_a   1.000
_cell.length_b   1.000
_cell.length_c   1.000
_cell.angle_alpha   90.00
_cell.angle_beta   90.00
_cell.angle_gamma   90.00
#
_symmetry.space_group_name_H-M   'P 1'
#
loop_
_entity.id
_entity.type
_entity.pdbx_description
1 polymer ?
#
loop_
_entity_poly.entity_id
_entity_poly.type
_entity_poly.pdbx_seq_one_letter_code
_entity_poly.pdbx_strand_id
1 'polypeptide(L)'
;MCHDVGMRAAVMCRKLLPLPRFTAPQNTPLGVLPPQDLGGQRKPLLLPPLSFSLPSHFKLPTIERKLTLIRCPYTEKTNLAAKQLQAAAEDWSENFLSMQPAGCVINWAQSHDASHAFHVPKGITDLKQHEFLSLTQGNKSIKEYLCEFNHLARYAPDDVNTDTRKQNWFMNELSDEMQLELAAHSFLDFQDLVNRSVAVESKMKNLENKRKRRRPVQFSAAGGSQRTCG
;
A
#
# COMPACT_ATOMS: atom_id res chain seq x y z
N MET A 1 -4.61 -35.29 8.61
CA MET A 1 -5.87 -34.53 8.78
C MET A 1 -5.64 -33.04 9.13
N CYS A 2 -4.46 -32.46 8.87
CA CYS A 2 -4.17 -31.04 9.17
C CYS A 2 -4.18 -30.10 7.94
N HIS A 3 -4.43 -30.63 6.74
CA HIS A 3 -4.34 -29.85 5.49
C HIS A 3 -5.55 -28.92 5.22
N ASP A 4 -6.68 -29.08 5.93
CA ASP A 4 -7.95 -28.36 5.65
C ASP A 4 -8.27 -27.25 6.69
N VAL A 5 -7.37 -26.98 7.64
CA VAL A 5 -7.65 -26.09 8.79
C VAL A 5 -7.50 -24.61 8.43
N GLY A 6 -6.63 -24.27 7.47
CA GLY A 6 -6.34 -22.87 7.09
C GLY A 6 -7.50 -22.13 6.43
N MET A 7 -8.37 -22.83 5.69
CA MET A 7 -9.49 -22.20 4.98
C MET A 7 -10.72 -21.95 5.87
N ARG A 8 -10.89 -22.74 6.94
CA ARG A 8 -12.06 -22.63 7.83
C ARG A 8 -11.95 -21.47 8.82
N ALA A 9 -10.74 -21.07 9.23
CA ALA A 9 -10.51 -19.94 10.12
C ALA A 9 -10.88 -18.58 9.47
N ALA A 10 -10.67 -18.42 8.16
CA ALA A 10 -11.00 -17.18 7.45
C ALA A 10 -12.52 -16.99 7.21
N VAL A 11 -13.29 -18.09 7.09
CA VAL A 11 -14.72 -18.05 6.79
C VAL A 11 -15.58 -17.81 8.04
N MET A 12 -15.13 -18.24 9.22
CA MET A 12 -15.92 -18.14 10.47
C MET A 12 -15.90 -16.75 11.12
N CYS A 13 -14.91 -15.88 10.87
CA CYS A 13 -14.93 -14.50 11.40
C CYS A 13 -16.00 -13.59 10.79
N ARG A 14 -16.75 -14.06 9.77
CA ARG A 14 -17.76 -13.26 9.06
C ARG A 14 -19.21 -13.59 9.40
N LYS A 15 -19.49 -14.54 10.31
CA LYS A 15 -20.86 -14.87 10.75
C LYS A 15 -21.02 -14.81 12.28
N LEU A 16 -21.69 -13.73 12.69
CA LEU A 16 -22.59 -13.60 13.85
C LEU A 16 -21.98 -13.54 15.27
N LEU A 17 -21.86 -12.32 15.80
CA LEU A 17 -22.39 -12.02 17.13
C LEU A 17 -23.34 -10.81 17.04
N PRO A 18 -24.55 -10.86 17.64
CA PRO A 18 -25.51 -9.76 17.60
C PRO A 18 -25.06 -8.61 18.53
N LEU A 19 -25.17 -7.38 18.06
CA LEU A 19 -24.90 -6.17 18.87
C LEU A 19 -25.94 -6.04 20.00
N PRO A 20 -25.54 -5.74 21.25
CA PRO A 20 -26.50 -5.43 22.32
C PRO A 20 -27.17 -4.07 22.07
N ARG A 21 -28.51 -4.03 22.20
CA ARG A 21 -29.30 -2.79 22.22
C ARG A 21 -28.99 -2.01 23.49
N PHE A 22 -28.42 -0.82 23.35
CA PHE A 22 -28.28 0.14 24.45
C PHE A 22 -29.60 0.90 24.64
N THR A 23 -30.25 0.73 25.78
CA THR A 23 -31.26 1.67 26.29
C THR A 23 -30.54 2.83 26.97
N ALA A 24 -30.95 4.06 26.65
CA ALA A 24 -30.37 5.28 27.22
C ALA A 24 -30.80 5.45 28.69
N PRO A 25 -29.88 5.80 29.62
CA PRO A 25 -30.28 6.15 30.98
C PRO A 25 -30.71 7.61 31.07
N GLN A 26 -31.70 7.82 31.94
CA GLN A 26 -32.39 9.07 32.22
C GLN A 26 -31.52 10.06 33.04
N ASN A 27 -31.81 11.34 32.85
CA ASN A 27 -31.19 12.50 33.50
C ASN A 27 -31.08 12.39 35.04
N THR A 28 -29.91 12.74 35.58
CA THR A 28 -29.75 13.13 37.00
C THR A 28 -28.71 14.27 37.08
N PRO A 29 -28.90 15.32 37.91
CA PRO A 29 -28.15 16.58 37.80
C PRO A 29 -26.75 16.50 38.42
N LEU A 30 -25.82 17.28 37.84
CA LEU A 30 -24.41 17.37 38.24
C LEU A 30 -24.24 18.03 39.62
N GLY A 31 -23.77 17.25 40.61
CA GLY A 31 -23.18 17.75 41.84
C GLY A 31 -21.70 18.08 41.66
N VAL A 32 -21.30 19.29 42.01
CA VAL A 32 -19.93 19.81 41.95
C VAL A 32 -19.01 19.04 42.91
N LEU A 33 -17.89 18.50 42.39
CA LEU A 33 -16.81 17.91 43.19
C LEU A 33 -15.68 18.94 43.38
N PRO A 34 -15.09 19.09 44.59
CA PRO A 34 -14.05 20.09 44.86
C PRO A 34 -12.72 19.77 44.16
N PRO A 35 -11.84 20.77 43.97
CA PRO A 35 -10.61 20.60 43.20
C PRO A 35 -9.61 19.75 43.98
N GLN A 36 -9.17 18.63 43.40
CA GLN A 36 -8.06 17.85 43.93
C GLN A 36 -6.83 17.97 43.04
N ASP A 37 -5.72 18.06 43.75
CA ASP A 37 -4.39 18.54 43.40
C ASP A 37 -3.68 17.69 42.31
N LEU A 38 -2.85 18.36 41.50
CA LEU A 38 -2.05 17.78 40.43
C LEU A 38 -0.82 17.05 41.02
N GLY A 39 -1.03 15.86 41.57
CA GLY A 39 0.03 14.97 42.06
C GLY A 39 0.19 13.71 41.22
N GLY A 40 1.07 13.75 40.22
CA GLY A 40 1.83 12.63 39.65
C GLY A 40 1.21 11.21 39.62
N GLN A 41 0.45 10.91 38.56
CA GLN A 41 0.59 9.66 37.81
C GLN A 41 -0.20 9.81 36.51
N ARG A 42 0.48 10.10 35.40
CA ARG A 42 -0.13 9.94 34.07
C ARG A 42 -0.34 8.44 33.88
N LYS A 43 -1.55 7.98 34.16
CA LYS A 43 -2.05 6.68 33.72
C LYS A 43 -1.74 6.58 32.23
N PRO A 44 -0.99 5.57 31.76
CA PRO A 44 -0.79 5.40 30.33
C PRO A 44 -2.18 5.26 29.72
N LEU A 45 -2.52 6.17 28.80
CA LEU A 45 -3.71 6.01 27.98
C LEU A 45 -3.44 4.77 27.10
N LEU A 46 -3.77 3.59 27.62
CA LEU A 46 -3.90 2.39 26.80
C LEU A 46 -5.02 2.72 25.83
N LEU A 47 -4.64 3.07 24.60
CA LEU A 47 -5.59 3.08 23.50
C LEU A 47 -6.23 1.70 23.44
N PRO A 48 -7.56 1.62 23.23
CA PRO A 48 -8.22 0.33 23.10
C PRO A 48 -7.53 -0.48 22.00
N PRO A 49 -7.36 -1.81 22.19
CA PRO A 49 -6.79 -2.67 21.17
C PRO A 49 -7.56 -2.46 19.87
N LEU A 50 -6.83 -2.51 18.75
CA LEU A 50 -7.42 -2.46 17.41
C LEU A 50 -8.26 -3.73 17.20
N SER A 51 -9.42 -3.80 17.84
CA SER A 51 -10.42 -4.80 17.57
C SER A 51 -10.88 -4.60 16.13
N PHE A 52 -10.78 -5.69 15.36
CA PHE A 52 -11.19 -5.88 13.97
C PHE A 52 -10.19 -5.46 12.89
N SER A 53 -9.48 -6.49 12.41
CA SER A 53 -8.94 -6.70 11.06
C SER A 53 -8.87 -5.45 10.17
N LEU A 54 -7.69 -4.83 10.12
CA LEU A 54 -7.35 -3.86 9.09
C LEU A 54 -6.19 -4.41 8.24
N PRO A 55 -6.26 -4.27 6.90
CA PRO A 55 -5.20 -4.72 5.99
C PRO A 55 -3.84 -4.13 6.37
N SER A 56 -2.75 -4.91 6.20
CA SER A 56 -1.38 -4.55 6.61
C SER A 56 -0.89 -3.16 6.16
N HIS A 57 -1.40 -2.63 5.04
CA HIS A 57 -1.01 -1.31 4.51
C HIS A 57 -1.71 -0.13 5.21
N PHE A 58 -2.78 -0.35 5.97
CA PHE A 58 -3.50 0.70 6.70
C PHE A 58 -3.05 0.85 8.16
N LYS A 59 -2.18 -0.03 8.67
CA LYS A 59 -1.77 -0.02 10.08
C LYS A 59 -0.97 1.25 10.45
N LEU A 60 0.07 1.60 9.69
CA LEU A 60 0.92 2.75 10.02
C LEU A 60 0.22 4.11 9.91
N PRO A 61 -0.51 4.43 8.81
CA PRO A 61 -1.22 5.71 8.71
C PRO A 61 -2.33 5.87 9.75
N THR A 62 -3.00 4.77 10.13
CA THR A 62 -4.04 4.79 11.17
C THR A 62 -3.44 5.01 12.56
N ILE A 63 -2.33 4.34 12.87
CA ILE A 63 -1.58 4.54 14.13
C ILE A 63 -1.06 5.98 14.20
N GLU A 64 -0.49 6.50 13.11
CA GLU A 64 0.02 7.86 13.04
C GLU A 64 -1.08 8.91 13.27
N ARG A 65 -2.27 8.71 12.67
CA ARG A 65 -3.43 9.58 12.90
C ARG A 65 -3.86 9.57 14.37
N LYS A 66 -3.92 8.40 15.02
CA LYS A 66 -4.25 8.27 16.45
C LYS A 66 -3.20 8.92 17.36
N LEU A 67 -1.92 8.72 17.10
CA LEU A 67 -0.83 9.31 17.88
C LEU A 67 -0.77 10.84 17.73
N THR A 68 -1.18 11.36 16.58
CA THR A 68 -1.30 12.81 16.34
C THR A 68 -2.47 13.42 17.13
N LEU A 69 -3.59 12.70 17.27
CA LEU A 69 -4.73 13.14 18.10
C LEU A 69 -4.35 13.26 19.59
N ILE A 70 -3.43 12.44 20.08
CA ILE A 70 -2.98 12.43 21.49
C ILE A 70 -1.81 13.40 21.71
N ARG A 71 -1.41 14.18 20.68
CA ARG A 71 -0.25 15.07 20.72
C ARG A 71 1.02 14.39 21.22
N CYS A 72 1.22 13.13 20.82
CA CYS A 72 2.40 12.37 21.21
C CYS A 72 3.67 13.02 20.63
N PRO A 73 4.70 13.29 21.46
CA PRO A 73 5.96 13.85 20.98
C PRO A 73 6.62 12.89 19.98
N TYR A 74 7.27 13.44 18.95
CA TYR A 74 7.86 12.66 17.84
C TYR A 74 8.79 11.53 18.31
N THR A 75 9.50 11.75 19.43
CA THR A 75 10.41 10.78 20.06
C THR A 75 9.71 9.54 20.63
N GLU A 76 8.44 9.63 21.00
CA GLU A 76 7.68 8.51 21.60
C GLU A 76 6.74 7.82 20.61
N LYS A 77 6.43 8.47 19.48
CA LYS A 77 5.49 7.94 18.47
C LYS A 77 5.92 6.57 17.95
N THR A 78 7.22 6.37 17.71
CA THR A 78 7.77 5.10 17.21
C THR A 78 7.63 3.99 18.24
N ASN A 79 7.92 4.26 19.52
CA ASN A 79 7.80 3.27 20.60
C ASN A 79 6.35 2.85 20.84
N LEU A 80 5.43 3.81 20.83
CA LEU A 80 4.00 3.53 20.98
C LEU A 80 3.44 2.79 19.78
N ALA A 81 3.83 3.15 18.55
CA ALA A 81 3.45 2.42 17.35
C ALA A 81 3.94 0.96 17.39
N ALA A 82 5.20 0.73 17.79
CA ALA A 82 5.77 -0.61 17.93
C ALA A 82 5.00 -1.45 18.97
N LYS A 83 4.73 -0.90 20.15
CA LYS A 83 3.94 -1.58 21.20
C LYS A 83 2.52 -1.93 20.75
N GLN A 84 1.88 -1.04 20.01
CA GLN A 84 0.53 -1.27 19.49
C GLN A 84 0.51 -2.39 18.43
N LEU A 85 1.51 -2.42 17.56
CA LEU A 85 1.65 -3.49 16.57
C LEU A 85 1.96 -4.83 17.23
N GLN A 86 2.79 -4.83 18.29
CA GLN A 86 3.09 -6.01 19.07
C GLN A 86 1.83 -6.57 19.75
N ALA A 87 1.08 -5.74 20.47
CA ALA A 87 -0.17 -6.18 21.12
C ALA A 87 -1.17 -6.75 20.11
N ALA A 88 -1.36 -6.10 18.97
CA ALA A 88 -2.26 -6.61 17.92
C ALA A 88 -1.78 -7.94 17.29
N ALA A 89 -0.47 -8.17 17.24
CA ALA A 89 0.09 -9.44 16.76
C ALA A 89 -0.06 -10.56 17.78
N GLU A 90 0.14 -10.26 19.06
CA GLU A 90 -0.08 -11.17 20.19
C GLU A 90 -1.55 -11.61 20.26
N ASP A 91 -2.50 -10.66 20.21
CA ASP A 91 -3.94 -10.93 20.20
C ASP A 91 -4.34 -11.90 19.06
N TRP A 92 -3.84 -11.64 17.85
CA TRP A 92 -4.11 -12.52 16.70
C TRP A 92 -3.50 -13.92 16.90
N SER A 93 -2.27 -13.98 17.37
CA SER A 93 -1.53 -15.22 17.62
C SER A 93 -2.24 -16.10 18.64
N GLU A 94 -2.63 -15.53 19.78
CA GLU A 94 -3.35 -16.25 20.84
C GLU A 94 -4.69 -16.78 20.34
N ASN A 95 -5.45 -15.96 19.61
CA ASN A 95 -6.70 -16.40 19.00
C ASN A 95 -6.49 -17.49 17.94
N PHE A 96 -5.43 -17.39 17.12
CA PHE A 96 -5.11 -18.40 16.12
C PHE A 96 -4.77 -19.76 16.75
N LEU A 97 -4.02 -19.77 17.85
CA LEU A 97 -3.65 -20.98 18.60
C LEU A 97 -4.85 -21.57 19.35
N SER A 98 -5.72 -20.74 19.94
CA SER A 98 -6.91 -21.20 20.67
C SER A 98 -7.95 -21.89 19.78
N MET A 99 -7.98 -21.52 18.49
CA MET A 99 -8.84 -22.16 17.48
C MET A 99 -8.30 -23.52 16.98
N GLN A 100 -7.12 -23.95 17.41
CA GLN A 100 -6.53 -25.21 16.94
C GLN A 100 -7.07 -26.42 17.70
N PRO A 101 -7.21 -27.58 17.03
CA PRO A 101 -7.55 -28.83 17.70
C PRO A 101 -6.51 -29.18 18.78
N ALA A 102 -6.97 -29.79 19.88
CA ALA A 102 -6.10 -30.26 20.94
C ALA A 102 -5.03 -31.23 20.37
N GLY A 103 -3.76 -30.99 20.71
CA GLY A 103 -2.63 -31.79 20.22
C GLY A 103 -2.13 -31.43 18.82
N CYS A 104 -2.67 -30.38 18.19
CA CYS A 104 -2.15 -29.88 16.91
C CYS A 104 -0.81 -29.18 17.11
N VAL A 105 0.25 -29.67 16.45
CA VAL A 105 1.54 -28.99 16.37
C VAL A 105 1.57 -28.16 15.09
N ILE A 106 1.57 -26.85 15.25
CA ILE A 106 1.72 -25.90 14.14
C ILE A 106 3.20 -25.65 13.91
N ASN A 107 3.66 -25.89 12.69
CA ASN A 107 5.01 -25.51 12.30
C ASN A 107 5.08 -24.04 11.88
N TRP A 108 6.30 -23.51 11.78
CA TRP A 108 6.54 -22.11 11.42
C TRP A 108 5.85 -21.69 10.10
N ALA A 109 5.91 -22.53 9.06
CA ALA A 109 5.31 -22.24 7.75
C ALA A 109 3.77 -22.09 7.84
N GLN A 110 3.11 -22.98 8.59
CA GLN A 110 1.65 -22.92 8.78
C GLN A 110 1.20 -21.69 9.56
N SER A 111 1.96 -21.30 10.59
CA SER A 111 1.69 -20.06 11.33
C SER A 111 1.88 -18.83 10.44
N HIS A 112 2.96 -18.80 9.65
CA HIS A 112 3.24 -17.75 8.69
C HIS A 112 2.11 -17.59 7.66
N ASP A 113 1.69 -18.69 7.04
CA ASP A 113 0.65 -18.67 6.00
C ASP A 113 -0.71 -18.24 6.56
N ALA A 114 -1.06 -18.71 7.75
CA ALA A 114 -2.27 -18.28 8.44
C ALA A 114 -2.22 -16.79 8.81
N SER A 115 -1.06 -16.29 9.24
CA SER A 115 -0.86 -14.86 9.52
C SER A 115 -1.03 -14.03 8.26
N HIS A 116 -0.44 -14.48 7.16
CA HIS A 116 -0.52 -13.80 5.88
C HIS A 116 -1.97 -13.76 5.36
N ALA A 117 -2.67 -14.89 5.40
CA ALA A 117 -4.08 -14.97 4.96
C ALA A 117 -5.03 -14.13 5.81
N PHE A 118 -4.77 -14.00 7.12
CA PHE A 118 -5.56 -13.15 8.01
C PHE A 118 -5.35 -11.65 7.74
N HIS A 119 -4.11 -11.25 7.48
CA HIS A 119 -3.73 -9.85 7.33
C HIS A 119 -3.85 -9.32 5.90
N VAL A 120 -3.78 -10.22 4.91
CA VAL A 120 -3.93 -9.93 3.48
C VAL A 120 -5.08 -10.79 2.95
N PRO A 121 -6.32 -10.29 3.03
CA PRO A 121 -7.48 -11.04 2.57
C PRO A 121 -7.34 -11.42 1.10
N LYS A 122 -7.76 -12.64 0.74
CA LYS A 122 -7.68 -13.14 -0.65
C LYS A 122 -8.28 -12.18 -1.67
N GLY A 123 -9.45 -11.60 -1.40
CA GLY A 123 -10.07 -10.65 -2.33
C GLY A 123 -9.24 -9.37 -2.58
N ILE A 124 -8.41 -8.95 -1.62
CA ILE A 124 -7.45 -7.85 -1.83
C ILE A 124 -6.28 -8.33 -2.68
N THR A 125 -5.75 -9.53 -2.42
CA THR A 125 -4.71 -10.15 -3.24
C THR A 125 -5.16 -10.30 -4.69
N ASP A 126 -6.35 -10.85 -4.91
CA ASP A 126 -6.93 -11.07 -6.24
C ASP A 126 -7.11 -9.73 -6.98
N LEU A 127 -7.61 -8.69 -6.28
CA LEU A 127 -7.72 -7.34 -6.83
C LEU A 127 -6.35 -6.75 -7.21
N LYS A 128 -5.34 -6.93 -6.35
CA LYS A 128 -3.99 -6.44 -6.59
C LYS A 128 -3.28 -7.21 -7.71
N GLN A 129 -3.53 -8.50 -7.82
CA GLN A 129 -3.06 -9.31 -8.94
C GLN A 129 -3.69 -8.82 -10.25
N HIS A 130 -5.01 -8.55 -10.27
CA HIS A 130 -5.64 -7.96 -11.44
C HIS A 130 -5.04 -6.58 -11.79
N GLU A 131 -4.78 -5.73 -10.78
CA GLU A 131 -4.10 -4.45 -10.98
C GLU A 131 -2.73 -4.63 -11.64
N PHE A 132 -1.95 -5.62 -11.18
CA PHE A 132 -0.66 -5.99 -11.79
C PHE A 132 -0.80 -6.46 -13.24
N LEU A 133 -1.78 -7.30 -13.53
CA LEU A 133 -2.02 -7.83 -14.88
C LEU A 133 -2.49 -6.75 -15.86
N SER A 134 -3.10 -5.68 -15.35
CA SER A 134 -3.50 -4.51 -16.14
C SER A 134 -2.47 -3.36 -16.13
N LEU A 135 -1.30 -3.58 -15.53
CA LEU A 135 -0.32 -2.53 -15.29
C LEU A 135 0.46 -2.19 -16.56
N THR A 136 0.17 -1.02 -17.13
CA THR A 136 0.92 -0.44 -18.25
C THR A 136 1.76 0.76 -17.80
N GLN A 137 2.83 1.08 -18.54
CA GLN A 137 3.60 2.31 -18.34
C GLN A 137 2.71 3.55 -18.52
N GLY A 138 1.90 3.55 -19.58
CA GLY A 138 1.08 4.70 -19.96
C GLY A 138 1.92 5.98 -20.06
N ASN A 139 1.48 7.04 -19.36
CA ASN A 139 2.19 8.33 -19.32
C ASN A 139 3.19 8.47 -18.16
N LYS A 140 3.44 7.39 -17.41
CA LYS A 140 4.35 7.40 -16.27
C LYS A 140 5.79 7.37 -16.75
N SER A 141 6.69 8.00 -15.99
CA SER A 141 8.12 7.81 -16.22
C SER A 141 8.53 6.37 -15.93
N ILE A 142 9.64 5.91 -16.50
CA ILE A 142 10.18 4.56 -16.25
C ILE A 142 10.39 4.32 -14.75
N LYS A 143 10.81 5.34 -14.00
CA LYS A 143 11.02 5.24 -12.56
C LYS A 143 9.72 5.05 -11.78
N GLU A 144 8.67 5.80 -12.13
CA GLU A 144 7.34 5.67 -11.50
C GLU A 144 6.73 4.31 -11.83
N TYR A 145 6.80 3.91 -13.10
CA TYR A 145 6.34 2.61 -13.55
C TYR A 145 7.06 1.46 -12.84
N LEU A 146 8.39 1.50 -12.73
CA LEU A 146 9.17 0.51 -11.99
C LEU A 146 8.77 0.40 -10.51
N CYS A 147 8.48 1.54 -9.87
CA CYS A 147 8.06 1.56 -8.47
C CYS A 147 6.73 0.82 -8.31
N GLU A 148 5.76 1.10 -9.17
CA GLU A 148 4.45 0.47 -9.18
C GLU A 148 4.52 -1.01 -9.56
N PHE A 149 5.33 -1.35 -10.56
CA PHE A 149 5.62 -2.73 -10.96
C PHE A 149 6.13 -3.53 -9.77
N ASN A 150 7.17 -3.07 -9.07
CA ASN A 150 7.72 -3.80 -7.92
C ASN A 150 6.72 -3.86 -6.74
N HIS A 151 5.89 -2.83 -6.57
CA HIS A 151 4.85 -2.83 -5.54
C HIS A 151 3.78 -3.88 -5.80
N LEU A 152 3.36 -4.04 -7.06
CA LEU A 152 2.28 -4.93 -7.47
C LEU A 152 2.75 -6.36 -7.77
N ALA A 153 3.97 -6.55 -8.27
CA ALA A 153 4.58 -7.84 -8.59
C ALA A 153 4.55 -8.82 -7.41
N ARG A 154 4.58 -8.33 -6.17
CA ARG A 154 4.49 -9.16 -4.96
C ARG A 154 3.17 -9.91 -4.81
N TYR A 155 2.11 -9.48 -5.51
CA TYR A 155 0.79 -10.12 -5.51
C TYR A 155 0.61 -11.07 -6.70
N ALA A 156 1.58 -11.12 -7.61
CA ALA A 156 1.56 -11.94 -8.82
C ALA A 156 2.86 -12.76 -8.97
N PRO A 157 3.27 -13.53 -7.94
CA PRO A 157 4.56 -14.20 -7.94
C PRO A 157 4.69 -15.20 -9.11
N ASP A 158 3.60 -15.86 -9.50
CA ASP A 158 3.60 -16.83 -10.60
C ASP A 158 3.86 -16.17 -11.96
N ASP A 159 3.52 -14.89 -12.13
CA ASP A 159 3.72 -14.15 -13.37
C ASP A 159 5.16 -13.64 -13.53
N VAL A 160 5.84 -13.36 -12.40
CA VAL A 160 7.21 -12.81 -12.36
C VAL A 160 8.24 -13.72 -11.66
N ASN A 161 7.95 -15.01 -11.56
CA ASN A 161 8.76 -15.97 -10.79
C ASN A 161 10.19 -16.18 -11.31
N THR A 162 10.46 -15.80 -12.57
CA THR A 162 11.78 -15.91 -13.19
C THR A 162 12.17 -14.56 -13.75
N ASP A 163 13.47 -14.30 -13.79
CA ASP A 163 14.00 -13.03 -14.31
C ASP A 163 13.55 -12.81 -15.76
N THR A 164 13.58 -13.85 -16.61
CA THR A 164 13.08 -13.78 -18.00
C THR A 164 11.60 -13.41 -18.07
N ARG A 165 10.73 -14.01 -17.24
CA ARG A 165 9.30 -13.64 -17.25
C ARG A 165 9.11 -12.22 -16.75
N LYS A 166 9.85 -11.80 -15.74
CA LYS A 166 9.83 -10.43 -15.22
C LYS A 166 10.27 -9.41 -16.28
N GLN A 167 11.34 -9.70 -17.03
CA GLN A 167 11.80 -8.90 -18.16
C GLN A 167 10.73 -8.80 -19.24
N ASN A 168 10.18 -9.93 -19.69
CA ASN A 168 9.14 -9.97 -20.72
C ASN A 168 7.91 -9.18 -20.30
N TRP A 169 7.44 -9.36 -19.06
CA TRP A 169 6.27 -8.65 -18.55
C TRP A 169 6.50 -7.14 -18.52
N PHE A 170 7.65 -6.71 -18.00
CA PHE A 170 8.01 -5.30 -17.96
C PHE A 170 8.13 -4.70 -19.36
N MET A 171 8.81 -5.38 -20.29
CA MET A 171 9.01 -4.89 -21.67
C MET A 171 7.68 -4.75 -22.41
N ASN A 172 6.84 -5.79 -22.39
CA ASN A 172 5.57 -5.83 -23.14
C ASN A 172 4.58 -4.74 -22.73
N GLU A 173 4.67 -4.27 -21.49
CA GLU A 173 3.76 -3.28 -20.93
C GLU A 173 4.36 -1.86 -20.88
N LEU A 174 5.55 -1.66 -21.47
CA LEU A 174 6.09 -0.33 -21.76
C LEU A 174 5.29 0.34 -22.88
N SER A 175 5.44 1.66 -23.06
CA SER A 175 4.86 2.35 -24.21
C SER A 175 5.46 1.85 -25.53
N ASP A 176 4.68 1.86 -26.61
CA ASP A 176 5.13 1.41 -27.94
C ASP A 176 6.44 2.08 -28.39
N GLU A 177 6.62 3.36 -28.06
CA GLU A 177 7.84 4.12 -28.37
C GLU A 177 9.06 3.57 -27.61
N MET A 178 8.89 3.23 -26.33
CA MET A 178 9.94 2.60 -25.53
C MET A 178 10.23 1.17 -25.99
N GLN A 179 9.20 0.39 -26.29
CA GLN A 179 9.34 -0.97 -26.83
C GLN A 179 10.15 -0.96 -28.12
N LEU A 180 9.85 -0.04 -29.04
CA LEU A 180 10.55 0.09 -30.32
C LEU A 180 12.04 0.41 -30.14
N GLU A 181 12.39 1.35 -29.26
CA GLU A 181 13.78 1.72 -28.98
C GLU A 181 14.57 0.58 -28.30
N LEU A 182 13.89 -0.23 -27.49
CA LEU A 182 14.49 -1.35 -26.76
C LEU A 182 14.54 -2.65 -27.57
N ALA A 183 13.69 -2.83 -28.59
CA ALA A 183 13.52 -4.08 -29.34
C ALA A 183 14.81 -4.63 -29.98
N ALA A 184 15.76 -3.77 -30.34
CA ALA A 184 17.04 -4.17 -30.93
C ALA A 184 18.08 -4.65 -29.90
N HIS A 185 17.76 -4.59 -28.61
CA HIS A 185 18.69 -4.90 -27.52
C HIS A 185 18.29 -6.20 -26.84
N SER A 186 19.28 -7.04 -26.53
CA SER A 186 19.16 -8.13 -25.58
C SER A 186 19.62 -7.67 -24.20
N PHE A 187 18.97 -8.15 -23.15
CA PHE A 187 19.28 -7.81 -21.76
C PHE A 187 19.72 -9.07 -21.02
N LEU A 188 20.71 -8.93 -20.14
CA LEU A 188 21.22 -10.04 -19.34
C LEU A 188 20.28 -10.38 -18.19
N ASP A 189 19.75 -9.35 -17.53
CA ASP A 189 18.84 -9.47 -16.41
C ASP A 189 17.85 -8.31 -16.36
N PHE A 190 16.88 -8.39 -15.44
CA PHE A 190 15.90 -7.34 -15.23
C PHE A 190 16.51 -5.96 -14.90
N GLN A 191 17.64 -5.93 -14.19
CA GLN A 191 18.25 -4.67 -13.78
C GLN A 191 18.91 -3.97 -14.98
N ASP A 192 19.53 -4.72 -15.88
CA ASP A 192 20.09 -4.23 -17.14
C ASP A 192 19.00 -3.62 -18.03
N LEU A 193 17.87 -4.32 -18.19
CA LEU A 193 16.68 -3.80 -18.89
C LEU A 193 16.21 -2.45 -18.31
N VAL A 194 16.08 -2.37 -16.99
CA VAL A 194 15.65 -1.13 -16.30
C VAL A 194 16.66 0.00 -16.52
N ASN A 195 17.95 -0.27 -16.32
CA ASN A 195 19.01 0.72 -16.49
C ASN A 195 19.02 1.27 -17.92
N ARG A 196 18.85 0.39 -18.91
CA ARG A 196 18.79 0.80 -20.31
C ARG A 196 17.53 1.63 -20.60
N SER A 197 16.39 1.22 -20.08
CA SER A 197 15.12 1.94 -20.23
C SER A 197 15.21 3.38 -19.71
N VAL A 198 15.83 3.60 -18.55
CA VAL A 198 16.07 4.94 -17.99
C VAL A 198 16.97 5.79 -18.90
N ALA A 199 18.01 5.19 -19.48
CA ALA A 199 18.93 5.89 -20.38
C ALA A 199 18.24 6.31 -21.68
N VAL A 200 17.41 5.43 -22.25
CA VAL A 200 16.59 5.69 -23.44
C VAL A 200 15.60 6.82 -23.18
N GLU A 201 14.80 6.74 -22.11
CA GLU A 201 13.84 7.78 -21.73
C GLU A 201 14.51 9.16 -21.59
N SER A 202 15.65 9.21 -20.91
CA SER A 202 16.44 10.44 -20.74
C SER A 202 16.90 11.02 -22.08
N LYS A 203 17.35 10.17 -23.01
CA LYS A 203 17.79 10.58 -24.35
C LYS A 203 16.63 11.12 -25.18
N MET A 204 15.48 10.44 -25.16
CA MET A 204 14.26 10.86 -25.86
C MET A 204 13.78 12.22 -25.36
N LYS A 205 13.68 12.41 -24.05
CA LYS A 205 13.32 13.69 -23.42
C LYS A 205 14.27 14.82 -23.81
N ASN A 206 15.57 14.53 -23.91
CA ASN A 206 16.56 15.51 -24.37
C ASN A 206 16.39 15.88 -25.86
N LEU A 207 16.08 14.92 -26.73
CA LEU A 207 15.81 15.15 -28.15
C LEU A 207 14.53 15.96 -28.37
N GLU A 208 13.47 15.62 -27.65
CA GLU A 208 12.20 16.37 -27.58
C GLU A 208 12.45 17.84 -27.20
N ASN A 209 13.22 18.08 -26.14
CA ASN A 209 13.56 19.42 -25.68
C ASN A 209 14.39 20.20 -26.71
N LYS A 210 15.35 19.56 -27.37
CA LYS A 210 16.14 20.17 -28.46
C LYS A 210 15.24 20.54 -29.65
N ARG A 211 14.28 19.69 -30.01
CA ARG A 211 13.29 19.97 -31.07
C ARG A 211 12.42 21.17 -30.72
N LYS A 212 11.91 21.26 -29.49
CA LYS A 212 11.09 22.40 -29.01
C LYS A 212 11.86 23.72 -29.06
N ARG A 213 13.13 23.73 -28.65
CA ARG A 213 14.00 24.92 -28.73
C ARG A 213 14.31 25.39 -30.15
N ARG A 214 14.19 24.52 -31.15
CA ARG A 214 14.47 24.82 -32.58
C ARG A 214 13.23 25.23 -33.37
N ARG A 215 12.02 25.16 -32.81
CA ARG A 215 10.81 25.62 -33.51
C ARG A 215 10.82 27.16 -33.58
N PRO A 216 10.78 27.77 -34.78
CA PRO A 216 10.60 29.21 -34.90
C PRO A 216 9.25 29.60 -34.30
N VAL A 217 9.23 30.63 -33.46
CA VAL A 217 7.98 31.27 -33.04
C VAL A 217 7.35 31.84 -34.30
N GLN A 218 6.26 31.22 -34.79
CA GLN A 218 5.41 31.85 -35.80
C GLN A 218 4.80 33.10 -35.15
N PHE A 219 5.39 34.25 -35.41
CA PHE A 219 4.76 35.54 -35.16
C PHE A 219 3.57 35.67 -36.13
N SER A 220 2.36 35.51 -35.62
CA SER A 220 1.15 35.92 -36.33
C SER A 220 1.17 37.45 -36.43
N ALA A 221 1.60 37.97 -37.59
CA ALA A 221 1.42 39.37 -37.94
C ALA A 221 -0.07 39.60 -38.24
N ALA A 222 -0.84 40.00 -37.21
CA ALA A 222 -2.16 40.58 -37.42
C ALA A 222 -1.98 41.99 -38.00
N GLY A 223 -2.39 42.15 -39.25
CA GLY A 223 -2.20 43.32 -40.09
C GLY A 223 -2.72 44.62 -39.48
N GLY A 224 -1.86 45.64 -39.47
CA GLY A 224 -2.20 47.02 -39.18
C GLY A 224 -2.58 47.79 -40.45
N SER A 225 -3.80 48.35 -40.43
CA SER A 225 -4.12 49.73 -40.83
C SER A 225 -3.68 50.23 -42.21
N GLN A 226 -4.58 50.17 -43.19
CA GLN A 226 -4.61 51.14 -44.30
C GLN A 226 -5.49 52.34 -43.90
N ARG A 227 -4.86 53.49 -43.66
CA ARG A 227 -5.47 54.82 -43.86
C ARG A 227 -5.02 55.31 -45.23
N THR A 228 -5.95 55.65 -46.09
CA THR A 228 -5.68 56.42 -47.31
C THR A 228 -6.42 57.75 -47.20
N CYS A 229 -5.65 58.84 -47.19
CA CYS A 229 -6.16 60.18 -47.42
C CYS A 229 -6.59 60.34 -48.88
N GLY A 230 -7.69 61.05 -49.10
CA GLY A 230 -8.20 61.50 -50.40
C GLY A 230 -9.37 62.44 -50.17
#